data_AF-A0A9J8CUZ3-F1
#
_entry.id   AF-A0A9J8CUZ3-F1
#
_cell.length_a   1.000
_cell.length_b   1.000
_cell.length_c   1.000
_cell.angle_alpha   90.00
_cell.angle_beta   90.00
_cell.angle_gamma   90.00
#
_symmetry.space_group_name_H-M   'P 1'
#
loop_
_entity.id
_entity.type
_entity.pdbx_description
1 polymer ?
#
loop_
_entity_poly.entity_id
_entity_poly.type
_entity_poly.pdbx_seq_one_letter_code
_entity_poly.pdbx_strand_id
1 'polypeptide(L)'
;MPFGRRPTFHRNICTKMLLAEGRESPFTEHCRNFEKSYRFLQTEVQRLKDEVQEMHKDLTKHHSLINTDTMDEILERSLFIDEQIASQYSAVQTQRAVFEEMWDVTFQRVTNEQEIYEGFKSLRMTASTL
;
A
#
# COMPACT_ATOMS: atom_id res chain seq x y z
N MET A 1 28.31 0.15 16.81
CA MET A 1 27.42 -0.21 15.68
C MET A 1 27.45 -1.72 15.48
N PRO A 2 26.38 -2.46 15.79
CA PRO A 2 26.12 -3.74 15.15
C PRO A 2 24.82 -3.68 14.34
N PHE A 3 24.88 -4.02 13.05
CA PHE A 3 23.70 -4.15 12.20
C PHE A 3 22.90 -5.37 12.62
N GLY A 4 21.68 -5.12 13.10
CA GLY A 4 20.73 -6.12 13.54
C GLY A 4 20.38 -7.11 12.43
N ARG A 5 20.25 -8.38 12.83
CA ARG A 5 19.73 -9.47 12.01
C ARG A 5 18.36 -9.07 11.45
N ARG A 6 18.25 -8.95 10.13
CA ARG A 6 16.95 -8.91 9.45
C ARG A 6 16.30 -10.30 9.57
N PRO A 7 15.02 -10.42 9.93
CA PRO A 7 14.30 -11.68 9.79
C PRO A 7 14.21 -12.03 8.31
N THR A 8 15.03 -12.98 7.85
CA THR A 8 14.90 -13.54 6.51
C THR A 8 13.60 -14.35 6.48
N PHE A 9 12.56 -13.82 5.82
CA PHE A 9 11.31 -14.53 5.52
C PHE A 9 11.51 -15.61 4.44
N HIS A 10 12.61 -16.36 4.50
CA HIS A 10 12.95 -17.45 3.59
C HIS A 10 12.13 -18.73 3.85
N ARG A 11 10.89 -18.58 4.33
CA ARG A 11 10.02 -19.71 4.61
C ARG A 11 9.27 -20.06 3.33
N ASN A 12 9.89 -20.90 2.50
CA ASN A 12 9.32 -21.67 1.39
C ASN A 12 7.83 -21.38 1.14
N ILE A 13 7.54 -20.29 0.42
CA ILE A 13 6.19 -19.96 0.00
C ILE A 13 5.84 -20.92 -1.13
N CYS A 14 5.20 -22.04 -0.76
CA CYS A 14 4.76 -23.07 -1.68
C CYS A 14 3.76 -22.45 -2.68
N THR A 15 3.87 -22.76 -3.97
CA THR A 15 2.98 -22.25 -5.05
C THR A 15 1.48 -22.42 -4.72
N LYS A 16 1.11 -23.41 -3.88
CA LYS A 16 -0.26 -23.61 -3.37
C LYS A 16 -0.75 -22.53 -2.41
N MET A 17 0.13 -21.75 -1.77
CA MET A 17 -0.24 -20.59 -0.94
C MET A 17 -0.55 -19.35 -1.79
N LEU A 18 0.04 -19.25 -3.00
CA LEU A 18 -0.17 -18.15 -3.94
C LEU A 18 -1.42 -18.38 -4.81
N LEU A 19 -1.75 -19.64 -5.11
CA LEU A 19 -2.97 -20.04 -5.83
C LEU A 19 -4.16 -20.37 -4.91
N ALA A 20 -4.03 -20.15 -3.59
CA ALA A 20 -5.16 -20.29 -2.68
C ALA A 20 -6.13 -19.11 -2.88
N GLU A 21 -6.92 -19.18 -3.96
CA GLU A 21 -8.24 -18.55 -4.03
C GLU A 21 -8.99 -18.93 -2.74
N GLY A 22 -9.02 -18.02 -1.76
CA GLY A 22 -9.85 -18.19 -0.55
C GLY A 22 -9.19 -17.93 0.80
N ARG A 23 -7.88 -17.61 0.90
CA ARG A 23 -7.33 -17.02 2.14
C ARG A 23 -6.83 -15.62 1.86
N GLU A 24 -7.15 -14.70 2.77
CA GLU A 24 -6.68 -13.32 2.71
C GLU A 24 -5.17 -13.27 2.56
N SER A 25 -4.70 -12.76 1.41
CA SER A 25 -3.27 -12.59 1.17
C SER A 25 -2.80 -11.31 1.87
N PRO A 26 -1.51 -11.22 2.24
CA PRO A 26 -0.95 -9.98 2.78
C PRO A 26 -1.20 -8.77 1.88
N PHE A 27 -1.30 -8.98 0.56
CA PHE A 27 -1.63 -7.94 -0.42
C PHE A 27 -3.11 -7.52 -0.34
N THR A 28 -4.06 -8.47 -0.31
CA THR A 28 -5.49 -8.12 -0.22
C THR A 28 -5.83 -7.42 1.09
N GLU A 29 -5.20 -7.83 2.19
CA GLU A 29 -5.31 -7.16 3.48
C GLU A 29 -4.70 -5.74 3.46
N HIS A 30 -3.52 -5.57 2.84
CA HIS A 30 -2.92 -4.26 2.64
C HIS A 30 -3.85 -3.32 1.85
N CYS A 31 -4.41 -3.78 0.73
CA CYS A 31 -5.32 -2.98 -0.09
C CYS A 31 -6.57 -2.54 0.67
N ARG A 32 -7.18 -3.42 1.48
CA ARG A 32 -8.34 -3.04 2.31
C ARG A 32 -7.99 -2.00 3.37
N ASN A 33 -6.87 -2.17 4.06
CA ASN A 33 -6.44 -1.25 5.09
C ASN A 33 -6.05 0.12 4.51
N PHE A 34 -5.40 0.12 3.35
CA PHE A 34 -5.12 1.34 2.59
C PHE A 34 -6.41 2.05 2.19
N GLU A 35 -7.36 1.35 1.57
CA GLU A 35 -8.65 1.91 1.15
C GLU A 35 -9.42 2.52 2.34
N LYS A 36 -9.43 1.84 3.49
CA LYS A 36 -10.06 2.36 4.71
C LYS A 36 -9.39 3.66 5.18
N SER A 37 -8.06 3.69 5.20
CA SER A 37 -7.28 4.87 5.61
C SER A 37 -7.45 6.02 4.62
N TYR A 38 -7.48 5.71 3.33
CA TYR A 38 -7.75 6.67 2.26
C TYR A 38 -9.13 7.32 2.42
N ARG A 39 -10.19 6.53 2.64
CA ARG A 39 -11.56 7.05 2.87
C ARG A 39 -11.65 7.94 4.11
N PHE A 40 -10.97 7.54 5.19
CA PHE A 40 -10.89 8.37 6.40
C PHE A 40 -10.22 9.72 6.10
N LEU A 41 -9.03 9.71 5.50
CA LEU A 41 -8.31 10.95 5.16
C LEU A 41 -9.10 11.82 4.19
N GLN A 42 -9.75 11.21 3.20
CA GLN A 42 -10.60 11.93 2.25
C GLN A 42 -11.76 12.65 2.96
N THR A 43 -12.37 12.01 3.96
CA THR A 43 -13.45 12.61 4.75
C THR A 43 -12.92 13.78 5.59
N GLU A 44 -11.76 13.62 6.24
CA GLU A 44 -11.17 14.68 7.04
C GLU A 44 -10.72 15.89 6.21
N VAL A 45 -10.12 15.66 5.04
CA VAL A 45 -9.75 16.74 4.10
C VAL A 45 -10.99 17.49 3.60
N GLN A 46 -12.08 16.76 3.30
CA GLN A 46 -13.32 17.39 2.85
C GLN A 46 -13.95 18.21 3.98
N ARG A 47 -13.95 17.71 5.22
CA ARG A 47 -14.40 18.47 6.39
C ARG A 47 -13.58 19.73 6.61
N LEU A 48 -12.26 19.63 6.56
CA LEU A 48 -11.35 20.77 6.70
C LEU A 48 -11.63 21.84 5.63
N LYS A 49 -11.82 21.42 4.38
CA LYS A 49 -12.20 22.32 3.28
C LYS A 49 -13.51 23.05 3.60
N ASP A 50 -14.53 22.33 4.07
CA ASP A 50 -15.84 22.93 4.36
C ASP A 50 -15.74 23.94 5.52
N GLU A 51 -14.95 23.64 6.56
CA GLU A 51 -14.67 24.55 7.68
C GLU A 51 -13.94 25.83 7.21
N VAL A 52 -12.92 25.70 6.36
CA VAL A 52 -12.20 26.84 5.77
C VAL A 52 -13.13 27.68 4.90
N GLN A 53 -13.99 27.05 4.11
CA GLN A 53 -14.93 27.74 3.24
C GLN A 53 -15.97 28.53 4.03
N GLU A 54 -16.50 27.97 5.13
CA GLU A 54 -17.46 28.68 5.96
C GLU A 54 -16.81 29.86 6.68
N MET A 55 -15.61 29.69 7.25
CA MET A 55 -14.86 30.80 7.83
C MET A 55 -14.58 31.92 6.80
N HIS A 56 -14.22 31.55 5.57
CA HIS A 56 -14.04 32.52 4.49
C HIS A 56 -15.34 33.27 4.16
N LYS A 57 -16.48 32.57 4.15
CA LYS A 57 -17.80 33.16 3.92
C LYS A 57 -18.22 34.09 5.05
N ASP A 58 -17.94 33.73 6.30
CA ASP A 58 -18.19 34.59 7.46
C ASP A 58 -17.42 35.90 7.39
N LEU A 59 -16.15 35.82 7.00
CA LEU A 59 -15.30 37.00 6.83
C LEU A 59 -15.73 37.89 5.66
N THR A 60 -16.00 37.29 4.50
CA THR A 60 -16.19 38.05 3.26
C THR A 60 -17.64 38.47 3.01
N LYS A 61 -18.59 37.59 3.29
CA LYS A 61 -20.02 37.82 3.04
C LYS A 61 -20.72 38.41 4.25
N HIS A 62 -20.39 37.90 5.44
CA HIS A 62 -21.03 38.33 6.68
C HIS A 62 -20.25 39.45 7.40
N HIS A 63 -19.04 39.79 6.92
CA HIS A 63 -18.16 40.77 7.54
C HIS A 63 -17.91 40.50 9.03
N SER A 64 -17.94 39.23 9.40
CA SER A 64 -17.70 38.79 10.77
C SER A 64 -16.22 38.94 11.10
N LEU A 65 -15.93 39.23 12.37
CA LEU A 65 -14.57 39.16 12.87
C LEU A 65 -14.10 37.70 12.87
N ILE A 66 -12.85 37.47 12.49
CA ILE A 66 -12.24 36.14 12.50
C ILE A 66 -12.25 35.61 13.94
N ASN A 67 -12.78 34.40 14.12
CA ASN A 67 -12.61 33.66 15.37
C ASN A 67 -11.23 32.98 15.33
N THR A 68 -10.28 33.52 16.09
CA THR A 68 -8.90 33.03 16.14
C THR A 68 -8.81 31.61 16.70
N ASP A 69 -9.69 31.24 17.64
CA ASP A 69 -9.69 29.90 18.22
C ASP A 69 -10.08 28.86 17.15
N THR A 70 -11.12 29.16 16.36
CA THR A 70 -11.53 28.31 15.24
C THR A 70 -10.45 28.23 14.16
N MET A 71 -9.76 29.33 13.89
CA MET A 71 -8.65 29.37 12.93
C MET A 71 -7.47 28.49 13.40
N ASP A 72 -7.11 28.56 14.68
CA ASP A 72 -6.05 27.74 15.25
C ASP A 72 -6.39 26.25 15.20
N GLU A 73 -7.64 25.89 15.52
CA GLU A 73 -8.12 24.50 15.39
C GLU A 73 -8.05 23.97 13.94
N ILE A 74 -8.41 24.80 12.95
CA ILE A 74 -8.31 24.45 11.52
C ILE A 74 -6.84 24.22 11.14
N LEU A 75 -5.94 25.08 11.60
CA LEU A 75 -4.50 24.93 11.34
C LEU A 75 -3.92 23.67 12.00
N GLU A 76 -4.28 23.38 13.24
CA GLU A 76 -3.85 22.17 13.96
C GLU A 76 -4.36 20.90 13.25
N ARG A 77 -5.63 20.86 12.83
CA ARG A 77 -6.17 19.74 12.03
C ARG A 77 -5.47 19.59 10.70
N SER A 78 -5.14 20.70 10.03
CA SER A 78 -4.42 20.68 8.76
C SER A 78 -3.07 19.98 8.91
N LEU A 79 -2.29 20.36 9.93
CA LEU A 79 -1.00 19.75 10.24
C LEU A 79 -1.14 18.27 10.59
N PHE A 80 -2.14 17.92 11.40
CA PHE A 80 -2.41 16.53 11.76
C PHE A 80 -2.73 15.67 10.53
N ILE A 81 -3.57 16.16 9.62
CA ILE A 81 -3.91 15.45 8.37
C ILE A 81 -2.66 15.28 7.49
N ASP A 82 -1.81 16.30 7.38
CA ASP A 82 -0.56 16.23 6.61
C ASP A 82 0.40 15.18 7.17
N GLU A 83 0.58 15.12 8.50
CA GLU A 83 1.38 14.09 9.16
C GLU A 83 0.84 12.68 8.88
N GLN A 84 -0.48 12.53 8.93
CA GLN A 84 -1.15 11.26 8.63
C GLN A 84 -0.95 10.86 7.16
N ILE A 85 -1.05 11.78 6.21
CA ILE A 85 -0.77 11.53 4.79
C ILE A 85 0.69 11.09 4.59
N ALA A 86 1.65 11.78 5.21
CA ALA A 86 3.06 11.44 5.13
C ALA A 86 3.36 10.04 5.71
N SER A 87 2.73 9.71 6.85
CA SER A 87 2.81 8.40 7.48
C SER A 87 2.24 7.30 6.58
N GLN A 88 1.04 7.50 6.00
CA GLN A 88 0.45 6.55 5.05
C GLN A 88 1.31 6.35 3.81
N TYR A 89 1.88 7.43 3.27
CA TYR A 89 2.79 7.36 2.12
C TYR A 89 4.01 6.49 2.44
N SER A 90 4.67 6.71 3.59
CA SER A 90 5.82 5.92 4.03
C SER A 90 5.47 4.45 4.23
N ALA A 91 4.31 4.16 4.82
CA ALA A 91 3.82 2.80 5.01
C ALA A 91 3.59 2.08 3.67
N VAL A 92 2.98 2.76 2.69
CA VAL A 92 2.77 2.21 1.34
C VAL A 92 4.09 1.97 0.62
N GLN A 93 5.06 2.89 0.69
CA GLN A 93 6.38 2.67 0.08
C GLN A 93 7.09 1.45 0.68
N THR A 94 7.00 1.28 2.00
CA THR A 94 7.58 0.12 2.68
C THR A 94 6.92 -1.19 2.22
N GLN A 95 5.59 -1.22 2.15
CA GLN A 95 4.85 -2.41 1.70
C GLN A 95 5.09 -2.72 0.22
N ARG A 96 5.19 -1.70 -0.62
CA ARG A 96 5.54 -1.84 -2.05
C ARG A 96 6.85 -2.60 -2.23
N ALA A 97 7.90 -2.21 -1.50
CA ALA A 97 9.19 -2.89 -1.59
C ALA A 97 9.11 -4.38 -1.21
N VAL A 98 8.31 -4.70 -0.19
CA VAL A 98 8.07 -6.10 0.24
C VAL A 98 7.32 -6.90 -0.84
N PHE A 99 6.30 -6.30 -1.46
CA PHE A 99 5.55 -6.97 -2.52
C PHE A 99 6.36 -7.13 -3.81
N GLU A 100 7.20 -6.15 -4.17
CA GLU A 100 8.13 -6.27 -5.31
C GLU A 100 9.13 -7.42 -5.09
N GLU A 101 9.72 -7.55 -3.90
CA GLU A 101 10.59 -8.69 -3.57
C GLU A 101 9.85 -10.04 -3.65
N MET A 102 8.64 -10.12 -3.10
CA MET A 102 7.83 -11.33 -3.15
C MET A 102 7.44 -11.71 -4.58
N TRP A 103 7.14 -10.71 -5.40
CA TRP A 103 6.83 -10.88 -6.81
C TRP A 103 8.04 -11.43 -7.57
N ASP A 104 9.21 -10.82 -7.43
CA ASP A 104 10.44 -11.23 -8.11
C ASP A 104 10.82 -12.67 -7.78
N VAL A 105 10.76 -13.05 -6.50
CA VAL A 105 11.02 -14.42 -6.05
C VAL A 105 10.04 -15.41 -6.68
N THR A 106 8.76 -15.04 -6.73
CA THR A 106 7.71 -15.90 -7.29
C THR A 106 7.86 -16.02 -8.81
N PHE A 107 8.11 -14.90 -9.49
CA PHE A 107 8.31 -14.85 -10.92
C PHE A 107 9.50 -15.70 -11.35
N GLN A 108 10.66 -15.55 -10.69
CA GLN A 108 11.84 -16.36 -10.98
C GLN A 108 11.58 -17.85 -10.78
N ARG A 109 10.84 -18.23 -9.72
CA ARG A 109 10.49 -19.63 -9.47
C ARG A 109 9.65 -20.21 -10.60
N VAL A 110 8.61 -19.48 -11.03
CA VAL A 110 7.72 -19.92 -12.13
C VAL A 110 8.50 -20.04 -13.44
N THR A 111 9.38 -19.08 -13.75
CA THR A 111 10.25 -19.14 -14.92
C THR A 111 11.13 -20.39 -14.91
N ASN A 112 11.78 -20.69 -13.78
CA ASN A 112 12.61 -21.89 -13.66
C ASN A 112 11.79 -23.18 -13.84
N GLU A 113 10.58 -23.24 -13.27
CA GLU A 113 9.67 -24.39 -13.44
C GLU A 113 9.28 -24.59 -14.91
N GLN A 114 9.02 -23.50 -15.64
CA GLN A 114 8.68 -23.53 -17.07
C GLN A 114 9.87 -23.99 -17.93
N GLU A 115 11.08 -23.49 -17.68
CA GLU A 115 12.29 -23.92 -18.38
C GLU A 115 12.54 -25.42 -18.21
N ILE A 116 12.36 -25.93 -16.99
CA ILE A 116 12.47 -27.36 -16.70
C ILE A 116 11.42 -28.15 -17.48
N TYR A 117 10.16 -27.71 -17.46
CA TYR A 117 9.07 -28.38 -18.18
C TYR A 117 9.32 -28.42 -19.70
N GLU A 118 9.77 -27.31 -20.28
CA GLU A 118 10.10 -27.22 -21.71
C GLU A 118 11.31 -28.08 -22.08
N GLY A 119 12.33 -28.12 -21.21
CA GLY A 119 13.47 -29.01 -21.35
C GLY A 119 13.05 -30.49 -21.40
N PHE A 120 12.20 -30.92 -20.46
CA PHE A 120 11.67 -32.29 -20.45
C PHE A 120 10.81 -32.60 -21.67
N LYS A 121 9.98 -31.65 -22.12
CA LYS A 121 9.18 -31.80 -23.35
C LYS A 121 10.07 -31.98 -24.57
N SER A 122 11.13 -31.18 -24.70
CA SER A 122 12.09 -31.26 -25.81
C SER A 122 12.81 -32.61 -25.84
N LEU A 123 13.35 -33.05 -24.69
CA LEU A 123 13.99 -34.36 -24.53
C LEU A 123 13.05 -35.50 -24.96
N ARG A 124 11.79 -35.48 -24.52
CA ARG A 124 10.81 -36.51 -24.89
C ARG A 124 10.54 -36.55 -26.40
N MET A 125 10.44 -35.39 -27.05
CA MET A 125 10.24 -35.30 -28.50
C MET A 125 11.46 -35.87 -29.25
N THR A 126 12.67 -35.54 -28.82
CA THR A 126 13.89 -36.07 -29.45
C THR A 126 14.02 -37.58 -29.29
N ALA A 127 13.68 -38.13 -28.12
CA ALA A 127 13.70 -39.57 -27.87
C ALA A 127 12.61 -40.35 -28.64
N SER A 128 11.53 -39.68 -29.07
CA SER A 128 10.46 -40.30 -29.86
C SER A 128 10.73 -40.27 -31.37
N THR A 129 11.80 -39.58 -31.80
CA THR A 129 12.21 -39.45 -33.21
C THR A 129 13.38 -40.40 -33.55
N LEU A 130 13.97 -41.04 -32.54
CA LEU A 130 14.97 -42.11 -32.64
C LEU A 130 14.30 -43.48 -32.55
#